data_AF-A0A814BBI0-F1
#
_entry.id   AF-A0A814BBI0-F1
#
_cell.length_a   1.000
_cell.length_b   1.000
_cell.length_c   1.000
_cell.angle_alpha   90.00
_cell.angle_beta   90.00
_cell.angle_gamma   90.00
#
_symmetry.space_group_name_H-M   'P 1'
#
loop_
_entity.id
_entity.type
_entity.pdbx_description
1 polymer ?
#
loop_
_entity_poly.entity_id
_entity_poly.type
_entity_poly.pdbx_seq_one_letter_code
_entity_poly.pdbx_strand_id
1 'polypeptide(L)'
;MILFNWFLLIFFTNAYAQNCSDYYSCQLELYEELLRKSRPSIRPVQRDSQNMTVRLGFSLVRLVSVNEEESKLTIRAHINQTWNASVLGWKATEYANVQHFRVPAHSIWTPKIELLNPSTTVDSEANHFVNIRSDGLCELSYSSLLTIPCNFDLTNFPFDQQTCTFKMGSSLYDINEVSIERAFDFVIDEPGLMPNGYYFVSNTIQQQTAYFAGFDRSYDQISINFDIHRRSTYFLRLVNWPGSILMLLTLTIFFLPPSAPERIVYSSILLVCQFLLLIMFAFYVPKRLGTTWPWMGRTIFYDICLTGMTLVFSVLVRMLSDEKYFASERPSIKIRNFVFGFLSKLVGFRRLSFTTLIAGRESEYDINDSVMEPLTSVANNSAGIAADSQNVPSNILNRDVCLSTSRTMGCCGSAQKKHDKPTRPSNLVRLNNDARSDLSDAIINDLLTKTKFSKQEILDWWHGFLADCPTGLLDKKKFIEVYQYRYPNGKAKNFCNHVFRTFNPDMKTHAIDFQRFMCAIDITLNGSTDEKLEWAFAMYDVNGDQRISKHEMSSVVQSMFDLLGKDKRGGNNPRRHVDQIFSRIDVNQDNYVSKEEFLRGCKADEQIRTILAPHY
;
A
#
# COMPACT_ATOMS: atom_id res chain seq x y z
N MET A 1 60.88 16.96 55.69
CA MET A 1 59.71 17.68 55.14
C MET A 1 60.00 18.22 53.73
N ILE A 2 60.52 17.40 52.83
CA ILE A 2 60.80 17.75 51.41
C ILE A 2 60.37 16.63 50.44
N LEU A 3 60.16 15.40 50.94
CA LEU A 3 59.67 14.27 50.13
C LEU A 3 58.14 14.18 49.99
N PHE A 4 57.37 14.98 50.75
CA PHE A 4 55.90 14.98 50.68
C PHE A 4 55.34 15.96 49.64
N ASN A 5 56.17 16.87 49.10
CA ASN A 5 55.75 17.87 48.11
C ASN A 5 55.98 17.45 46.65
N TRP A 6 56.70 16.35 46.41
CA TRP A 6 56.88 15.80 45.06
C TRP A 6 55.73 14.88 44.63
N PHE A 7 55.04 14.25 45.60
CA PHE A 7 53.92 13.34 45.31
C PHE A 7 52.65 14.08 44.86
N LEU A 8 52.45 15.33 45.28
CA LEU A 8 51.29 16.15 44.89
C LEU A 8 51.45 16.80 43.51
N LEU A 9 52.69 17.05 43.05
CA LEU A 9 52.93 17.67 41.75
C LEU A 9 52.80 16.69 40.58
N ILE A 10 53.01 15.39 40.81
CA ILE A 10 52.78 14.32 39.83
C ILE A 10 51.28 13.98 39.71
N PHE A 11 50.51 14.18 40.78
CA PHE A 11 49.04 14.02 40.76
C PHE A 11 48.31 15.19 40.09
N PHE A 12 48.83 16.41 40.16
CA PHE A 12 48.20 17.59 39.53
C PHE A 12 48.64 17.88 38.09
N THR A 13 49.74 17.29 37.60
CA THR A 13 50.18 17.46 36.20
C THR A 13 49.67 16.36 35.25
N ASN A 14 49.21 15.22 35.78
CA ASN A 14 48.53 14.19 34.98
C ASN A 14 47.00 14.39 34.89
N ALA A 15 46.46 15.47 35.46
CA ALA A 15 45.04 15.82 35.36
C ALA A 15 44.70 16.67 34.12
N TYR A 16 45.68 16.99 33.26
CA TYR A 16 45.48 17.76 32.03
C TYR A 16 46.21 17.13 30.86
N ALA A 17 45.64 16.03 30.38
CA ALA A 17 45.66 15.52 29.00
C ALA A 17 45.31 14.03 29.09
N GLN A 18 44.03 13.74 29.30
CA GLN A 18 43.54 12.38 29.09
C GLN A 18 43.52 12.17 27.58
N ASN A 19 44.69 11.83 27.01
CA ASN A 19 44.78 11.28 25.68
C ASN A 19 43.98 9.99 25.72
N CYS A 20 42.77 10.06 25.20
CA CYS A 20 41.88 8.94 25.09
C CYS A 20 42.59 7.82 24.29
N SER A 21 42.90 6.70 24.95
CA SER A 21 43.76 5.66 24.41
C SER A 21 43.04 4.73 23.43
N ASP A 22 41.72 4.59 23.58
CA ASP A 22 40.89 3.72 22.75
C ASP A 22 39.86 4.53 21.93
N TYR A 23 39.87 4.36 20.60
CA TYR A 23 38.97 5.05 19.67
C TYR A 23 37.49 5.02 20.09
N TYR A 24 37.01 3.86 20.55
CA TYR A 24 35.62 3.69 21.00
C TYR A 24 35.30 4.55 22.22
N SER A 25 36.21 4.62 23.20
CA SER A 25 36.02 5.46 24.38
C SER A 25 35.96 6.94 24.04
N CYS A 26 36.73 7.41 23.04
CA CYS A 26 36.73 8.82 22.64
C CYS A 26 35.43 9.18 21.93
N GLN A 27 34.88 8.25 21.15
CA GLN A 27 33.58 8.42 20.51
C GLN A 27 32.44 8.46 21.53
N LEU A 28 32.50 7.61 22.57
CA LEU A 28 31.50 7.61 23.63
C LEU A 28 31.53 8.92 24.43
N GLU A 29 32.72 9.39 24.80
CA GLU A 29 32.90 10.65 25.52
C GLU A 29 32.40 11.85 24.70
N LEU A 30 32.73 11.89 23.39
CA LEU A 30 32.22 12.91 22.48
C LEU A 30 30.68 12.87 22.37
N TYR A 31 30.10 11.67 22.29
CA TYR A 31 28.65 11.50 22.26
C TYR A 31 27.97 12.06 23.52
N GLU A 32 28.48 11.71 24.70
CA GLU A 32 27.96 12.23 25.97
C GLU A 32 28.13 13.76 26.08
N GLU A 33 29.25 14.29 25.61
CA GLU A 33 29.48 15.74 25.60
C GLU A 33 28.48 16.46 24.69
N LEU A 34 28.21 15.94 23.49
CA LEU A 34 27.22 16.50 22.56
C LEU A 34 25.81 16.48 23.14
N LEU A 35 25.42 15.39 23.81
CA LEU A 35 24.13 15.30 24.51
C LEU A 35 24.04 16.20 25.74
N ARG A 36 25.17 16.57 26.35
CA ARG A 36 25.21 17.55 27.44
C ARG A 36 25.09 18.98 26.90
N LYS A 37 25.72 19.26 25.75
CA LYS A 37 25.72 20.58 25.09
C LYS A 37 24.37 20.92 24.43
N SER A 38 23.64 19.91 23.93
CA SER A 38 22.35 20.12 23.25
C SER A 38 21.20 19.39 23.94
N ARG A 39 20.04 20.04 24.01
CA ARG A 39 18.77 19.42 24.40
C ARG A 39 17.77 19.58 23.26
N PRO A 40 16.92 18.58 22.96
CA PRO A 40 15.97 18.63 21.84
C PRO A 40 15.07 19.87 21.80
N SER A 41 14.74 20.44 22.97
CA SER A 41 13.85 21.58 23.10
C SER A 41 14.55 22.94 23.09
N ILE A 42 15.89 22.97 23.13
CA ILE A 42 16.67 24.22 23.31
C ILE A 42 17.50 24.48 22.06
N ARG A 43 17.27 25.64 21.45
CA ARG A 43 18.00 26.11 20.27
C ARG A 43 19.49 26.32 20.61
N PRO A 44 20.44 25.71 19.87
CA PRO A 44 21.87 25.74 20.19
C PRO A 44 22.54 27.03 19.70
N VAL A 45 22.15 28.16 20.27
CA VAL A 45 22.75 29.49 20.04
C VAL A 45 23.45 30.02 21.28
N GLN A 46 24.44 30.90 21.10
CA GLN A 46 25.14 31.54 22.21
C GLN A 46 24.31 32.66 22.87
N ARG A 47 23.51 33.36 22.07
CA ARG A 47 22.63 34.45 22.50
C ARG A 47 21.24 34.22 21.91
N ASP A 48 20.21 34.48 22.70
CA ASP A 48 18.83 34.28 22.25
C ASP A 48 18.47 35.18 21.04
N SER A 49 19.02 36.40 20.98
CA SER A 49 18.84 37.34 19.87
C SER A 49 19.51 36.93 18.55
N GLN A 50 20.31 35.86 18.54
CA GLN A 50 20.99 35.40 17.35
C GLN A 50 20.02 34.60 16.47
N ASN A 51 19.85 35.01 15.21
CA ASN A 51 19.08 34.25 14.23
C ASN A 51 19.85 32.99 13.82
N MET A 52 19.14 31.86 13.70
CA MET A 52 19.68 30.63 13.11
C MET A 52 19.17 30.44 11.68
N THR A 53 20.09 30.50 10.74
CA THR A 53 19.78 30.26 9.32
C THR A 53 19.87 28.77 8.99
N VAL A 54 18.76 28.21 8.50
CA VAL A 54 18.65 26.83 8.05
C VAL A 54 18.63 26.82 6.52
N ARG A 55 19.63 26.21 5.91
CA ARG A 55 19.64 25.99 4.46
C ARG A 55 18.89 24.73 4.13
N LEU A 56 17.77 24.88 3.43
CA LEU A 56 16.90 23.81 3.00
C LEU A 56 17.22 23.43 1.55
N GLY A 57 17.53 22.17 1.31
CA GLY A 57 17.61 21.53 0.00
C GLY A 57 16.44 20.57 -0.18
N PHE A 58 15.97 20.47 -1.42
CA PHE A 58 14.86 19.59 -1.78
C PHE A 58 15.15 18.93 -3.12
N SER A 59 15.14 17.61 -3.15
CA SER A 59 15.29 16.85 -4.39
C SER A 59 14.08 15.96 -4.60
N LEU A 60 13.41 16.09 -5.74
CA LEU A 60 12.33 15.18 -6.10
C LEU A 60 12.96 13.87 -6.58
N VAL A 61 12.69 12.77 -5.88
CA VAL A 61 13.16 11.43 -6.27
C VAL A 61 12.21 10.83 -7.30
N ARG A 62 10.91 10.86 -7.04
CA ARG A 62 9.87 10.42 -7.98
C ARG A 62 8.48 10.90 -7.58
N LEU A 63 7.58 11.02 -8.55
CA LEU A 63 6.14 11.03 -8.28
C LEU A 63 5.68 9.61 -7.94
N VAL A 64 4.91 9.45 -6.86
CA VAL A 64 4.42 8.15 -6.39
C VAL A 64 2.98 7.92 -6.82
N SER A 65 2.11 8.91 -6.64
CA SER A 65 0.71 8.81 -7.09
C SER A 65 0.09 10.18 -7.32
N VAL A 66 -0.70 10.27 -8.39
CA VAL A 66 -1.64 11.36 -8.62
C VAL A 66 -3.03 10.77 -8.41
N ASN A 67 -3.77 11.26 -7.41
CA ASN A 67 -5.13 10.83 -7.12
C ASN A 67 -6.06 12.02 -7.34
N GLU A 68 -6.66 12.09 -8.53
CA GLU A 68 -7.56 13.19 -8.87
C GLU A 68 -8.89 13.14 -8.09
N GLU A 69 -9.38 11.95 -7.71
CA GLU A 69 -10.62 11.77 -6.94
C GLU A 69 -10.51 12.30 -5.51
N GLU A 70 -9.40 11.99 -4.84
CA GLU A 70 -9.12 12.51 -3.50
C GLU A 70 -8.49 13.90 -3.52
N SER A 71 -8.15 14.43 -4.70
CA SER A 71 -7.45 15.71 -4.88
C SER A 71 -6.10 15.74 -4.16
N LYS A 72 -5.31 14.66 -4.31
CA LYS A 72 -4.02 14.48 -3.64
C LYS A 72 -2.90 14.17 -4.62
N LEU A 73 -1.73 14.75 -4.35
CA LEU A 73 -0.48 14.43 -5.01
C LEU A 73 0.50 13.86 -3.99
N THR A 74 1.04 12.67 -4.27
CA THR A 74 2.06 12.02 -3.44
C THR A 74 3.37 11.92 -4.20
N ILE A 75 4.44 12.40 -3.58
CA ILE A 75 5.79 12.36 -4.10
C ILE A 75 6.74 11.72 -3.09
N ARG A 76 7.83 11.15 -3.58
CA ARG A 76 8.99 10.83 -2.76
C ARG A 76 10.05 11.90 -3.03
N ALA A 77 10.50 12.56 -1.97
CA ALA A 77 11.51 13.60 -2.05
C ALA A 77 12.61 13.39 -1.01
N HIS A 78 13.83 13.77 -1.36
CA HIS A 78 14.96 13.86 -0.46
C HIS A 78 15.06 15.29 0.08
N ILE A 79 15.08 15.44 1.39
CA ILE A 79 15.12 16.72 2.08
C ILE A 79 16.47 16.81 2.80
N ASN A 80 17.19 17.88 2.51
CA ASN A 80 18.47 18.20 3.12
C ASN A 80 18.32 19.47 3.95
N GLN A 81 18.76 19.44 5.19
CA GLN A 81 18.76 20.59 6.08
C GLN A 81 20.16 20.77 6.61
N THR A 82 20.72 21.97 6.46
CA THR A 82 22.02 22.31 7.04
C THR A 82 21.91 23.57 7.87
N TRP A 83 22.48 23.55 9.07
CA TRP A 83 22.50 24.70 9.97
C TRP A 83 23.81 24.73 10.75
N ASN A 84 24.23 25.92 11.16
CA ASN A 84 25.45 26.09 11.93
C ASN A 84 25.11 26.24 13.43
N ALA A 85 25.59 25.30 14.23
CA ALA A 85 25.47 25.29 15.68
C ALA A 85 26.88 25.30 16.30
N SER A 86 27.52 26.46 16.36
CA SER A 86 28.89 26.62 16.86
C SER A 86 29.09 26.09 18.29
N VAL A 87 28.04 26.04 19.11
CA VAL A 87 28.04 25.46 20.47
C VAL A 87 28.33 23.96 20.46
N LEU A 88 28.04 23.25 19.36
CA LEU A 88 28.26 21.82 19.20
C LEU A 88 29.62 21.47 18.61
N GLY A 89 30.48 22.47 18.35
CA GLY A 89 31.85 22.22 17.88
C GLY A 89 32.74 21.55 18.93
N TRP A 90 33.75 20.82 18.45
CA TRP A 90 34.81 20.22 19.25
C TRP A 90 36.15 20.32 18.53
N LYS A 91 37.26 20.19 19.27
CA LYS A 91 38.57 20.07 18.65
C LYS A 91 38.82 18.62 18.29
N ALA A 92 38.98 18.33 17.00
CA ALA A 92 39.22 16.97 16.53
C ALA A 92 40.43 16.31 17.21
N THR A 93 41.47 17.06 17.54
CA THR A 93 42.69 16.57 18.20
C THR A 93 42.44 15.96 19.58
N GLU A 94 41.38 16.36 20.28
CA GLU A 94 41.03 15.85 21.62
C GLU A 94 40.29 14.50 21.55
N TYR A 95 39.65 14.20 20.41
CA TYR A 95 38.81 13.02 20.20
C TYR A 95 39.32 12.18 19.03
N ALA A 96 40.58 11.75 19.07
CA ALA A 96 41.19 10.86 18.08
C ALA A 96 41.04 11.34 16.61
N ASN A 97 41.11 12.66 16.37
CA ASN A 97 40.95 13.31 15.06
C ASN A 97 39.59 13.07 14.37
N VAL A 98 38.52 12.82 15.13
CA VAL A 98 37.16 12.68 14.60
C VAL A 98 36.67 14.03 14.02
N GLN A 99 36.41 14.04 12.71
CA GLN A 99 35.94 15.23 11.97
C GLN A 99 34.42 15.32 11.86
N HIS A 100 33.74 14.18 11.91
CA HIS A 100 32.28 14.10 11.78
C HIS A 100 31.74 13.04 12.74
N PHE A 101 30.57 13.31 13.32
CA PHE A 101 29.94 12.43 14.28
C PHE A 101 28.44 12.38 14.04
N ARG A 102 27.84 11.17 14.09
CA ARG A 102 26.41 10.96 13.82
C ARG A 102 25.65 10.78 15.12
N VAL A 103 24.60 11.56 15.29
CA VAL A 103 23.75 11.55 16.50
C VAL A 103 22.29 11.36 16.10
N PRO A 104 21.49 10.55 16.81
CA PRO A 104 20.07 10.44 16.54
C PRO A 104 19.37 11.81 16.64
N ALA A 105 18.58 12.18 15.64
CA ALA A 105 17.95 13.50 15.53
C ALA A 105 16.98 13.84 16.67
N HIS A 106 16.44 12.81 17.35
CA HIS A 106 15.56 12.99 18.51
C HIS A 106 16.30 13.33 19.81
N SER A 107 17.63 13.12 19.85
CA SER A 107 18.45 13.30 21.06
C SER A 107 19.06 14.70 21.18
N ILE A 108 19.08 15.45 20.08
CA ILE A 108 19.58 16.83 20.01
C ILE A 108 18.52 17.75 19.42
N TRP A 109 18.74 19.06 19.52
CA TRP A 109 17.89 20.03 18.85
C TRP A 109 18.01 19.92 17.33
N THR A 110 16.88 19.95 16.64
CA THR A 110 16.78 20.03 15.18
C THR A 110 15.77 21.10 14.81
N PRO A 111 16.00 21.87 13.73
CA PRO A 111 15.03 22.85 13.28
C PRO A 111 13.74 22.15 12.85
N LYS A 112 12.60 22.64 13.34
CA LYS A 112 11.28 22.07 13.06
C LYS A 112 10.73 22.58 11.73
N ILE A 113 11.40 22.16 10.64
CA ILE A 113 10.96 22.43 9.26
C ILE A 113 10.06 21.31 8.80
N GLU A 114 8.80 21.64 8.55
CA GLU A 114 7.74 20.67 8.27
C GLU A 114 6.94 21.07 7.03
N LEU A 115 6.17 20.12 6.49
CA LEU A 115 5.20 20.39 5.44
C LEU A 115 4.00 21.12 6.05
N LEU A 116 3.73 22.34 5.60
CA LEU A 116 2.67 23.22 6.13
C LEU A 116 1.29 22.91 5.56
N ASN A 117 1.23 22.21 4.41
CA ASN A 117 -0.01 21.81 3.77
C ASN A 117 -0.10 20.29 3.52
N PRO A 118 -0.03 19.44 4.57
CA PRO A 118 -0.15 17.99 4.41
C PRO A 118 -1.61 17.59 4.16
N SER A 119 -1.84 16.67 3.22
CA SER A 119 -3.17 16.05 3.02
C SER A 119 -3.35 14.73 3.78
N THR A 120 -2.24 14.04 4.08
CA THR A 120 -2.19 12.90 4.99
C THR A 120 -1.11 13.14 6.04
N THR A 121 -1.18 12.44 7.18
CA THR A 121 -0.09 12.49 8.14
C THR A 121 1.20 12.06 7.45
N VAL A 122 2.22 12.92 7.50
CA VAL A 122 3.56 12.56 7.04
C VAL A 122 4.08 11.49 8.00
N ASP A 123 4.49 10.33 7.49
CA ASP A 123 5.11 9.27 8.30
C ASP A 123 6.41 9.81 8.88
N SER A 124 6.33 10.36 10.09
CA SER A 124 7.41 11.10 10.73
C SER A 124 7.89 10.37 11.99
N GLU A 125 8.32 9.12 11.83
CA GLU A 125 8.99 8.34 12.89
C GLU A 125 10.19 7.53 12.36
N ALA A 126 10.82 7.99 11.27
CA ALA A 126 12.11 7.43 10.90
C ALA A 126 13.18 7.93 11.90
N ASN A 127 14.01 6.99 12.38
CA ASN A 127 15.20 7.26 13.18
C ASN A 127 16.24 8.02 12.33
N HIS A 128 16.01 9.30 12.10
CA HIS A 128 16.94 10.15 11.38
C HIS A 128 18.19 10.39 12.22
N PHE A 129 19.33 10.52 11.55
CA PHE A 129 20.60 10.89 12.18
C PHE A 129 21.03 12.26 11.65
N VAL A 130 21.58 13.06 12.54
CA VAL A 130 22.23 14.33 12.22
C VAL A 130 23.72 14.05 12.16
N ASN A 131 24.35 14.42 11.04
CA ASN A 131 25.80 14.44 10.90
C ASN A 131 26.32 15.80 11.38
N ILE A 132 27.11 15.81 12.43
CA ILE A 132 27.72 17.02 12.99
C ILE A 132 29.20 17.02 12.59
N ARG A 133 29.69 18.13 12.04
CA ARG A 133 31.10 18.34 11.75
C ARG A 133 31.79 19.01 12.94
N SER A 134 33.09 18.81 13.10
CA SER A 134 33.85 19.32 14.25
C SER A 134 33.79 20.86 14.42
N ASP A 135 33.51 21.61 13.36
CA ASP A 135 33.32 23.07 13.39
C ASP A 135 31.91 23.51 13.82
N GLY A 136 31.01 22.56 14.10
CA GLY A 136 29.62 22.83 14.51
C GLY A 136 28.62 22.90 13.36
N LEU A 137 29.01 22.61 12.12
CA LEU A 137 28.04 22.46 11.03
C LEU A 137 27.24 21.16 11.20
N CYS A 138 25.91 21.27 11.21
CA CYS A 138 25.00 20.15 11.31
C CYS A 138 24.30 19.91 9.97
N GLU A 139 24.20 18.64 9.58
CA GLU A 139 23.56 18.19 8.34
C GLU A 139 22.55 17.08 8.66
N LEU A 140 21.32 17.26 8.20
CA LEU A 140 20.23 16.30 8.33
C LEU A 140 19.66 16.04 6.94
N SER A 141 19.80 14.81 6.47
CA SER A 141 19.34 14.37 5.15
C SER A 141 18.44 13.16 5.29
N TYR A 142 17.23 13.23 4.72
CA TYR A 142 16.27 12.13 4.77
C TYR A 142 15.36 12.08 3.55
N SER A 143 14.95 10.88 3.15
CA SER A 143 13.93 10.69 2.12
C SER A 143 12.56 10.56 2.78
N SER A 144 11.60 11.37 2.35
CA SER A 144 10.22 11.36 2.87
C SER A 144 9.20 11.14 1.77
N LEU A 145 8.07 10.52 2.14
CA LEU A 145 6.87 10.41 1.32
C LEU A 145 5.95 11.57 1.69
N LEU A 146 5.78 12.51 0.78
CA LEU A 146 5.02 13.73 1.00
C LEU A 146 3.72 13.68 0.20
N THR A 147 2.59 13.85 0.89
CA THR A 147 1.27 13.91 0.26
C THR A 147 0.65 15.27 0.52
N ILE A 148 0.37 16.03 -0.54
CA ILE A 148 -0.24 17.37 -0.49
C ILE A 148 -1.61 17.39 -1.14
N PRO A 149 -2.47 18.34 -0.76
CA PRO A 149 -3.67 18.63 -1.52
C PRO A 149 -3.28 19.33 -2.82
N CYS A 150 -3.93 18.95 -3.92
CA CYS A 150 -3.78 19.61 -5.21
C CYS A 150 -5.16 19.79 -5.85
N ASN A 151 -5.43 21.00 -6.34
CA ASN A 151 -6.68 21.32 -7.00
C ASN A 151 -6.54 21.05 -8.50
N PHE A 152 -7.14 19.96 -8.97
CA PHE A 152 -7.05 19.54 -10.37
C PHE A 152 -8.12 20.23 -11.22
N ASP A 153 -7.71 20.94 -12.28
CA ASP A 153 -8.62 21.48 -13.29
C ASP A 153 -8.68 20.56 -14.50
N LEU A 154 -9.80 19.84 -14.66
CA LEU A 154 -10.02 18.88 -15.73
C LEU A 154 -10.76 19.48 -16.95
N THR A 155 -10.90 20.81 -17.03
CA THR A 155 -11.63 21.47 -18.12
C THR A 155 -11.07 21.08 -19.51
N ASN A 156 -9.74 20.99 -19.62
CA ASN A 156 -9.01 20.67 -20.86
C ASN A 156 -8.62 19.18 -21.00
N PHE A 157 -9.18 18.29 -20.17
CA PHE A 157 -8.85 16.86 -20.20
C PHE A 157 -8.99 16.25 -21.60
N PRO A 158 -8.03 15.45 -22.11
CA PRO A 158 -6.83 14.90 -21.44
C PRO A 158 -5.55 15.71 -21.67
N PHE A 159 -5.64 16.94 -22.18
CA PHE A 159 -4.51 17.85 -22.44
C PHE A 159 -4.28 18.82 -21.28
N ASP A 160 -4.74 18.42 -20.09
CA ASP A 160 -4.68 19.23 -18.89
C ASP A 160 -3.26 19.33 -18.34
N GLN A 161 -2.92 20.52 -17.85
CA GLN A 161 -1.72 20.80 -17.07
C GLN A 161 -2.15 21.21 -15.67
N GLN A 162 -1.48 20.66 -14.68
CA GLN A 162 -1.83 20.82 -13.28
C GLN A 162 -0.66 21.42 -12.52
N THR A 163 -0.94 22.38 -11.64
CA THR A 163 0.06 23.02 -10.79
C THR A 163 -0.24 22.71 -9.33
N CYS A 164 0.63 21.94 -8.69
CA CYS A 164 0.47 21.56 -7.28
C CYS A 164 1.54 22.26 -6.43
N THR A 165 1.14 22.88 -5.31
CA THR A 165 2.04 23.66 -4.45
C THR A 165 2.41 22.89 -3.19
N PHE A 166 3.69 22.62 -2.97
CA PHE A 166 4.24 22.19 -1.68
C PHE A 166 4.69 23.40 -0.88
N LYS A 167 4.32 23.46 0.40
CA LYS A 167 4.75 24.53 1.30
C LYS A 167 5.51 23.93 2.46
N MET A 168 6.78 24.28 2.60
CA MET A 168 7.62 23.87 3.72
C MET A 168 8.06 25.10 4.49
N GLY A 169 8.09 25.00 5.81
CA GLY A 169 8.50 26.12 6.63
C GLY A 169 8.63 25.76 8.10
N SER A 170 8.99 26.76 8.89
CA SER A 170 9.01 26.65 10.35
C SER A 170 7.58 26.66 10.88
N SER A 171 7.17 25.60 11.58
CA SER A 171 5.84 25.54 12.22
C SER A 171 5.79 26.21 13.60
N LEU A 172 6.95 26.46 14.22
CA LEU A 172 7.07 26.89 15.62
C LEU A 172 7.81 28.22 15.82
N TYR A 173 8.88 28.46 15.05
CA TYR A 173 9.80 29.59 15.25
C TYR A 173 9.44 30.79 14.39
N ASP A 174 9.67 31.99 14.94
CA ASP A 174 9.59 33.25 14.22
C ASP A 174 10.82 33.44 13.29
N ILE A 175 10.68 34.26 12.24
CA ILE A 175 11.72 34.59 11.27
C ILE A 175 13.00 35.13 11.92
N ASN A 176 12.87 35.81 13.08
CA ASN A 176 14.00 36.34 13.82
C ASN A 176 14.77 35.26 14.60
N GLU A 177 14.12 34.14 14.94
CA GLU A 177 14.72 33.03 15.66
C GLU A 177 15.34 32.01 14.70
N VAL A 178 14.57 31.63 13.68
CA VAL A 178 14.96 30.67 12.64
C VAL A 178 14.53 31.21 11.27
N SER A 179 15.52 31.49 10.43
CA SER A 179 15.33 31.89 9.03
C SER A 179 15.63 30.73 8.10
N ILE A 180 14.96 30.69 6.95
CA ILE A 180 15.17 29.62 5.96
C ILE A 180 15.87 30.22 4.73
N GLU A 181 16.96 29.60 4.31
CA GLU A 181 17.62 29.91 3.04
C GLU A 181 17.53 28.72 2.09
N ARG A 182 17.46 29.00 0.79
CA ARG A 182 17.48 27.97 -0.24
C ARG A 182 18.91 27.46 -0.43
N ALA A 183 19.12 26.15 -0.30
CA ALA A 183 20.36 25.51 -0.72
C ALA A 183 20.46 25.43 -2.26
N PHE A 184 21.63 25.11 -2.81
CA PHE A 184 21.81 24.94 -4.27
C PHE A 184 21.23 23.62 -4.79
N ASP A 185 21.04 22.62 -3.92
CA ASP A 185 20.63 21.25 -4.27
C ASP A 185 19.11 21.09 -4.50
N PHE A 186 18.44 22.09 -5.10
CA PHE A 186 17.07 21.91 -5.59
C PHE A 186 17.07 21.15 -6.92
N VAL A 187 17.56 19.91 -6.90
CA VAL A 187 17.68 19.06 -8.08
C VAL A 187 16.46 18.15 -8.15
N ILE A 188 15.59 18.38 -9.13
CA ILE A 188 14.56 17.42 -9.50
C ILE A 188 15.24 16.45 -10.46
N ASP A 189 15.66 15.29 -9.95
CA ASP A 189 16.16 14.20 -10.80
C ASP A 189 15.05 13.86 -11.80
N GLU A 190 15.42 13.62 -13.06
CA GLU A 190 14.47 13.24 -14.11
C GLU A 190 13.60 12.10 -13.59
N PRO A 191 12.29 12.34 -13.35
CA PRO A 191 11.45 11.27 -12.86
C PRO A 191 11.25 10.35 -14.05
N GLY A 192 11.84 9.16 -13.98
CA GLY A 192 11.46 8.04 -14.82
C GLY A 192 9.92 7.94 -14.91
N LEU A 193 9.45 7.37 -16.03
CA LEU A 193 8.04 7.26 -16.41
C LEU A 193 7.08 7.15 -15.21
N MET A 194 6.24 8.18 -15.00
CA MET A 194 5.38 8.26 -13.82
C MET A 194 4.22 7.25 -13.88
N PRO A 195 3.72 6.77 -12.73
CA PRO A 195 2.44 6.08 -12.64
C PRO A 195 1.28 7.00 -13.10
N ASN A 196 0.25 6.42 -13.70
CA ASN A 196 -0.96 7.10 -14.24
C ASN A 196 -0.72 8.04 -15.44
N GLY A 197 0.45 8.00 -16.07
CA GLY A 197 0.69 8.68 -17.35
C GLY A 197 0.91 10.18 -17.26
N TYR A 198 1.19 10.76 -16.08
CA TYR A 198 1.69 12.14 -16.00
C TYR A 198 3.19 12.18 -16.28
N TYR A 199 3.71 13.38 -16.57
CA TYR A 199 5.13 13.66 -16.55
C TYR A 199 5.38 15.05 -15.95
N PHE A 200 6.56 15.22 -15.37
CA PHE A 200 7.00 16.48 -14.81
C PHE A 200 7.41 17.43 -15.94
N VAL A 201 6.98 18.69 -15.86
CA VAL A 201 7.29 19.72 -16.86
C VAL A 201 8.31 20.72 -16.30
N SER A 202 7.93 21.36 -15.20
CA SER A 202 8.70 22.46 -14.61
C SER A 202 8.36 22.63 -13.15
N ASN A 203 9.22 23.33 -12.44
CA ASN A 203 8.96 23.80 -11.10
C ASN A 203 9.26 25.29 -10.97
N THR A 204 8.51 25.95 -10.10
CA THR A 204 8.81 27.33 -9.67
C THR A 204 8.96 27.34 -8.16
N ILE A 205 10.09 27.86 -7.68
CA ILE A 205 10.39 27.95 -6.25
C ILE A 205 10.25 29.42 -5.83
N GLN A 206 9.39 29.67 -4.85
CA GLN A 206 9.16 30.99 -4.27
C GLN A 206 9.42 30.93 -2.77
N GLN A 207 10.23 31.86 -2.28
CA GLN A 207 10.40 32.08 -0.83
C GLN A 207 9.48 33.23 -0.43
N GLN A 208 8.71 33.04 0.63
CA GLN A 208 7.72 34.01 1.10
C GLN A 208 7.73 34.05 2.62
N THR A 209 7.56 35.25 3.19
CA THR A 209 7.28 35.42 4.61
C THR A 209 5.78 35.33 4.84
N ALA A 210 5.35 34.48 5.77
CA ALA A 210 3.96 34.30 6.14
C ALA A 210 3.75 34.66 7.61
N TYR A 211 2.49 34.90 7.99
CA TYR A 211 2.11 35.29 9.34
C TYR A 211 1.31 34.19 10.02
N PHE A 212 1.53 34.02 11.32
CA PHE A 212 0.71 33.11 12.12
C PHE A 212 -0.71 33.67 12.23
N ALA A 213 -1.71 32.82 12.01
CA ALA A 213 -3.11 33.25 12.05
C ALA A 213 -3.45 33.84 13.43
N GLY A 214 -3.80 35.13 13.47
CA GLY A 214 -4.19 35.83 14.70
C GLY A 214 -3.01 36.33 15.56
N PHE A 215 -1.78 36.29 15.08
CA PHE A 215 -0.60 36.80 15.80
C PHE A 215 0.25 37.72 14.91
N ASP A 216 0.89 38.73 15.52
CA ASP A 216 1.90 39.57 14.87
C ASP A 216 3.29 38.91 14.89
N ARG A 217 3.31 37.63 14.49
CA ARG A 217 4.53 36.82 14.36
C ARG A 217 4.60 36.30 12.95
N SER A 218 5.81 36.26 12.40
CA SER A 218 6.04 35.87 11.01
C SER A 218 7.04 34.74 10.92
N TYR A 219 6.90 33.89 9.92
CA TYR A 219 7.77 32.75 9.66
C TYR A 219 8.12 32.68 8.18
N ASP A 220 9.30 32.15 7.90
CA ASP A 220 9.70 31.86 6.54
C ASP A 220 9.06 30.56 6.04
N GLN A 221 8.53 30.62 4.82
CA GLN A 221 8.09 29.44 4.08
C GLN A 221 8.66 29.43 2.66
N ILE A 222 8.99 28.23 2.19
CA ILE A 222 9.34 27.95 0.81
C ILE A 222 8.15 27.25 0.15
N SER A 223 7.65 27.84 -0.92
CA SER A 223 6.62 27.27 -1.78
C SER A 223 7.25 26.74 -3.07
N ILE A 224 7.04 25.46 -3.36
CA ILE A 224 7.48 24.81 -4.59
C ILE A 224 6.23 24.44 -5.40
N ASN A 225 6.05 25.08 -6.54
CA ASN A 225 5.02 24.74 -7.50
C ASN A 225 5.56 23.68 -8.46
N PHE A 226 4.87 22.55 -8.56
CA PHE A 226 5.16 21.49 -9.53
C PHE A 226 4.13 21.55 -10.65
N ASP A 227 4.62 21.74 -11.86
CA ASP A 227 3.81 21.65 -13.07
C ASP A 227 3.92 20.24 -13.64
N ILE A 228 2.80 19.55 -13.67
CA ILE A 228 2.68 18.19 -14.23
C ILE A 228 1.73 18.21 -15.43
N HIS A 229 2.06 17.42 -16.45
CA HIS A 229 1.26 17.30 -17.67
C HIS A 229 0.86 15.85 -17.93
N ARG A 230 -0.37 15.65 -18.40
CA ARG A 230 -0.91 14.31 -18.69
C ARG A 230 -0.49 13.81 -20.06
N ARG A 231 -0.17 12.52 -20.19
CA ARG A 231 -0.05 11.84 -21.48
C ARG A 231 -1.44 11.56 -22.05
N SER A 232 -1.84 12.39 -23.00
CA SER A 232 -3.16 12.34 -23.65
C SER A 232 -3.36 11.20 -24.65
N THR A 233 -2.27 10.57 -25.13
CA THR A 233 -2.30 9.60 -26.25
C THR A 233 -3.22 8.40 -26.01
N TYR A 234 -3.31 7.91 -24.78
CA TYR A 234 -4.20 6.82 -24.42
C TYR A 234 -5.68 7.19 -24.58
N PHE A 235 -6.07 8.35 -24.04
CA PHE A 235 -7.44 8.84 -24.11
C PHE A 235 -7.86 9.24 -25.52
N LEU A 236 -6.92 9.71 -26.33
CA LEU A 236 -7.18 9.99 -27.74
C LEU A 236 -7.53 8.71 -28.52
N ARG A 237 -6.79 7.62 -28.29
CA ARG A 237 -7.04 6.33 -28.96
C ARG A 237 -8.29 5.64 -28.41
N LEU A 238 -8.54 5.71 -27.11
CA LEU A 238 -9.63 4.98 -26.46
C LEU A 238 -10.98 5.71 -26.55
N VAL A 239 -11.01 7.03 -26.39
CA VAL A 239 -12.26 7.80 -26.30
C VAL A 239 -12.49 8.65 -27.55
N ASN A 240 -11.49 9.45 -27.94
CA ASN A 240 -11.67 10.44 -29.01
C ASN A 240 -11.86 9.80 -30.39
N TRP A 241 -11.07 8.77 -30.72
CA TRP A 241 -11.17 8.07 -32.00
C TRP A 241 -12.53 7.36 -32.20
N PRO A 242 -13.01 6.49 -31.26
CA PRO A 242 -14.34 5.90 -31.37
C PRO A 242 -15.47 6.93 -31.36
N GLY A 243 -15.37 7.98 -30.53
CA GLY A 243 -16.38 9.05 -30.49
C GLY A 243 -16.47 9.81 -31.81
N SER A 244 -15.35 10.08 -32.47
CA SER A 244 -15.32 10.74 -33.78
C SER A 244 -15.95 9.87 -34.87
N ILE A 245 -15.74 8.55 -34.82
CA ILE A 245 -16.39 7.60 -35.74
C ILE A 245 -17.91 7.57 -35.50
N LEU A 246 -18.36 7.49 -34.24
CA LEU A 246 -19.78 7.51 -33.92
C LEU A 246 -20.45 8.81 -34.38
N MET A 247 -19.81 9.96 -34.17
CA MET A 247 -20.30 11.25 -34.67
C MET A 247 -20.44 11.27 -36.19
N LEU A 248 -19.48 10.71 -36.94
CA LEU A 248 -19.57 10.59 -38.39
C LEU A 248 -20.72 9.67 -38.82
N LEU A 249 -20.92 8.56 -38.09
CA LEU A 249 -22.01 7.61 -38.31
C LEU A 249 -23.40 8.20 -38.00
N THR A 250 -23.50 9.16 -37.06
CA THR A 250 -24.74 9.92 -36.82
C THR A 250 -25.14 10.72 -38.06
N LEU A 251 -24.18 11.30 -38.78
CA LEU A 251 -24.46 12.05 -40.01
C LEU A 251 -24.98 11.15 -41.14
N THR A 252 -24.64 9.85 -41.16
CA THR A 252 -25.10 8.94 -42.22
C THR A 252 -26.57 8.55 -42.10
N ILE A 253 -27.21 8.78 -40.95
CA ILE A 253 -28.65 8.54 -40.72
C ILE A 253 -29.51 9.29 -41.74
N PHE A 254 -29.08 10.49 -42.16
CA PHE A 254 -29.83 11.32 -43.10
C PHE A 254 -29.77 10.83 -44.55
N PHE A 255 -28.84 9.94 -44.89
CA PHE A 255 -28.77 9.32 -46.22
C PHE A 255 -29.66 8.08 -46.36
N LEU A 256 -30.14 7.52 -45.25
CA LEU A 256 -31.07 6.39 -45.31
C LEU A 256 -32.49 6.87 -45.67
N PRO A 257 -33.19 6.13 -46.56
CA PRO A 257 -34.53 6.49 -46.97
C PRO A 257 -35.49 6.54 -45.76
N PRO A 258 -36.38 7.54 -45.69
CA PRO A 258 -37.25 7.75 -44.52
C PRO A 258 -38.28 6.63 -44.28
N SER A 259 -38.59 5.85 -45.31
CA SER A 259 -39.52 4.72 -45.24
C SER A 259 -38.90 3.48 -44.60
N ALA A 260 -37.56 3.35 -44.59
CA ALA A 260 -36.83 2.18 -44.13
C ALA A 260 -36.85 2.07 -42.59
N PRO A 261 -37.40 0.98 -42.00
CA PRO A 261 -37.37 0.77 -40.55
C PRO A 261 -35.94 0.65 -39.98
N GLU A 262 -34.98 0.26 -40.82
CA GLU A 262 -33.56 0.13 -40.49
C GLU A 262 -32.97 1.44 -39.95
N ARG A 263 -33.48 2.59 -40.40
CA ARG A 263 -33.03 3.92 -39.94
C ARG A 263 -33.27 4.13 -38.44
N ILE A 264 -34.41 3.68 -37.91
CA ILE A 264 -34.76 3.80 -36.49
C ILE A 264 -33.89 2.84 -35.66
N VAL A 265 -33.70 1.61 -36.16
CA VAL A 265 -32.87 0.60 -35.51
C VAL A 265 -31.42 1.07 -35.44
N TYR A 266 -30.86 1.56 -36.55
CA TYR A 266 -29.50 2.10 -36.63
C TYR A 266 -29.30 3.29 -35.69
N SER A 267 -30.21 4.26 -35.70
CA SER A 267 -30.16 5.43 -34.79
C SER A 267 -30.25 5.02 -33.31
N SER A 268 -31.05 3.99 -32.99
CA SER A 268 -31.17 3.45 -31.64
C SER A 268 -29.89 2.75 -31.18
N ILE A 269 -29.25 1.95 -32.05
CA ILE A 269 -27.96 1.30 -31.75
C ILE A 269 -26.85 2.35 -31.55
N LEU A 270 -26.78 3.38 -32.41
CA LEU A 270 -25.83 4.47 -32.25
C LEU A 270 -25.98 5.19 -30.91
N LEU A 271 -27.22 5.48 -30.52
CA LEU A 271 -27.51 6.11 -29.24
C LEU A 271 -27.01 5.24 -28.06
N VAL A 272 -27.24 3.92 -28.10
CA VAL A 272 -26.72 2.98 -27.10
C VAL A 272 -25.18 3.00 -27.09
N CYS A 273 -24.52 2.94 -28.25
CA CYS A 273 -23.07 3.00 -28.34
C CYS A 273 -22.49 4.31 -27.75
N GLN A 274 -23.14 5.45 -27.98
CA GLN A 274 -22.74 6.74 -27.41
C GLN A 274 -22.94 6.77 -25.89
N PHE A 275 -24.03 6.22 -25.36
CA PHE A 275 -24.22 6.08 -23.92
C PHE A 275 -23.16 5.17 -23.28
N LEU A 276 -22.82 4.06 -23.94
CA LEU A 276 -21.72 3.20 -23.49
C LEU A 276 -20.38 3.95 -23.48
N LEU A 277 -20.10 4.76 -24.50
CA LEU A 277 -18.90 5.61 -24.55
C LEU A 277 -18.89 6.65 -23.41
N LEU A 278 -20.03 7.28 -23.12
CA LEU A 278 -20.17 8.22 -21.99
C LEU A 278 -19.94 7.52 -20.64
N ILE A 279 -20.51 6.33 -20.45
CA ILE A 279 -20.30 5.52 -19.24
C ILE A 279 -18.82 5.15 -19.11
N MET A 280 -18.18 4.70 -20.19
CA MET A 280 -16.76 4.40 -20.21
C MET A 280 -15.92 5.63 -19.85
N PHE A 281 -16.22 6.80 -20.44
CA PHE A 281 -15.56 8.07 -20.10
C PHE A 281 -15.75 8.43 -18.61
N ALA A 282 -16.96 8.27 -18.07
CA ALA A 282 -17.27 8.54 -16.67
C ALA A 282 -16.59 7.58 -15.68
N PHE A 283 -16.17 6.39 -16.11
CA PHE A 283 -15.33 5.50 -15.29
C PHE A 283 -13.87 5.97 -15.18
N TYR A 284 -13.36 6.64 -16.22
CA TYR A 284 -11.97 7.11 -16.25
C TYR A 284 -11.78 8.52 -15.70
N VAL A 285 -12.82 9.35 -15.75
CA VAL A 285 -12.78 10.72 -15.21
C VAL A 285 -13.34 10.73 -13.79
N PRO A 286 -12.61 11.30 -12.80
CA PRO A 286 -13.04 11.31 -11.41
C PRO A 286 -14.36 12.06 -11.21
N LYS A 287 -15.17 11.56 -10.27
CA LYS A 287 -16.54 12.04 -9.99
C LYS A 287 -16.60 13.42 -9.34
N ARG A 288 -15.47 13.95 -8.83
CA ARG A 288 -15.36 15.32 -8.34
C ARG A 288 -14.94 16.25 -9.47
N LEU A 289 -15.87 16.53 -10.36
CA LEU A 289 -15.74 17.72 -11.17
C LEU A 289 -16.28 18.89 -10.35
N GLY A 290 -15.40 19.88 -10.13
CA GLY A 290 -15.81 21.23 -9.79
C GLY A 290 -16.76 21.78 -10.85
N THR A 291 -17.05 23.07 -10.78
CA THR A 291 -18.12 23.74 -11.54
C THR A 291 -18.12 23.56 -13.07
N THR A 292 -17.06 23.00 -13.69
CA THR A 292 -16.90 22.88 -15.15
C THR A 292 -16.70 21.43 -15.62
N TRP A 293 -17.52 21.00 -16.58
CA TRP A 293 -17.41 19.67 -17.23
C TRP A 293 -16.26 19.65 -18.25
N PRO A 294 -15.53 18.54 -18.47
CA PRO A 294 -14.45 18.49 -19.46
C PRO A 294 -14.97 18.68 -20.88
N TRP A 295 -14.18 19.31 -21.76
CA TRP A 295 -14.60 19.54 -23.16
C TRP A 295 -14.97 18.22 -23.88
N MET A 296 -14.20 17.15 -23.66
CA MET A 296 -14.48 15.83 -24.24
C MET A 296 -15.85 15.28 -23.79
N GLY A 297 -16.19 15.42 -22.50
CA GLY A 297 -17.50 15.04 -21.99
C GLY A 297 -18.64 15.87 -22.60
N ARG A 298 -18.43 17.18 -22.81
CA ARG A 298 -19.41 18.05 -23.49
C ARG A 298 -19.64 17.60 -24.93
N THR A 299 -18.59 17.22 -25.66
CA THR A 299 -18.73 16.75 -27.05
C THR A 299 -19.55 15.47 -27.16
N ILE A 300 -19.32 14.49 -26.28
CA ILE A 300 -20.11 13.25 -26.22
C ILE A 300 -21.57 13.55 -25.87
N PHE A 301 -21.80 14.45 -24.91
CA PHE A 301 -23.14 14.87 -24.52
C PHE A 301 -23.91 15.53 -25.67
N TYR A 302 -23.28 16.45 -26.40
CA TYR A 302 -23.90 17.09 -27.56
C TYR A 302 -24.22 16.09 -28.68
N ASP A 303 -23.36 15.09 -28.91
CA ASP A 303 -23.61 14.02 -29.89
C ASP A 303 -24.79 13.12 -29.48
N ILE A 304 -24.93 12.79 -28.19
CA ILE A 304 -26.10 12.06 -27.66
C ILE A 304 -27.38 12.88 -27.86
N CYS A 305 -27.37 14.17 -27.53
CA CYS A 305 -28.53 15.04 -27.75
C CYS A 305 -28.90 15.14 -29.23
N LEU A 306 -27.91 15.30 -30.10
CA LEU A 306 -28.11 15.33 -31.55
C LEU A 306 -28.74 14.03 -32.04
N THR A 307 -28.16 12.89 -31.67
CA THR A 307 -28.65 11.56 -32.06
C THR A 307 -30.06 11.30 -31.54
N GLY A 308 -30.35 11.70 -30.30
CA GLY A 308 -31.70 11.64 -29.73
C GLY A 308 -32.71 12.47 -30.52
N MET A 309 -32.35 13.70 -30.91
CA MET A 309 -33.20 14.53 -31.78
C MET A 309 -33.40 13.88 -33.16
N THR A 310 -32.36 13.27 -33.75
CA THR A 310 -32.50 12.55 -35.03
C THR A 310 -33.41 11.33 -34.95
N LEU A 311 -33.40 10.61 -33.81
CA LEU A 311 -34.27 9.47 -33.58
C LEU A 311 -35.74 9.91 -33.50
N VAL A 312 -36.03 10.94 -32.70
CA VAL A 312 -37.38 11.54 -32.60
C VAL A 312 -37.86 12.00 -33.98
N PHE A 313 -37.01 12.72 -34.71
CA PHE A 313 -37.34 13.17 -36.06
C PHE A 313 -37.58 11.99 -37.02
N SER A 314 -36.79 10.91 -36.93
CA SER A 314 -36.95 9.73 -37.78
C SER A 314 -38.27 8.98 -37.50
N VAL A 315 -38.69 8.89 -36.24
CA VAL A 315 -40.00 8.34 -35.86
C VAL A 315 -41.14 9.21 -36.39
N LEU A 316 -41.04 10.53 -36.25
CA LEU A 316 -42.05 11.47 -36.77
C LEU A 316 -42.17 11.39 -38.29
N VAL A 317 -41.03 11.38 -39.01
CA VAL A 317 -41.03 11.25 -40.47
C VAL A 317 -41.62 9.92 -40.91
N ARG A 318 -41.32 8.82 -40.21
CA ARG A 318 -41.91 7.51 -40.53
C ARG A 318 -43.42 7.47 -40.27
N MET A 319 -43.89 8.04 -39.15
CA MET A 319 -45.32 8.19 -38.88
C MET A 319 -46.03 8.98 -39.98
N LEU A 320 -45.42 10.09 -40.41
CA LEU A 320 -45.96 10.89 -41.52
C LEU A 320 -45.90 10.15 -42.85
N SER A 321 -44.86 9.34 -43.10
CA SER A 321 -44.68 8.59 -44.35
C SER A 321 -45.61 7.37 -44.48
N ASP A 322 -46.25 6.92 -43.41
CA ASP A 322 -47.15 5.76 -43.46
C ASP A 322 -48.44 6.12 -44.22
N GLU A 323 -48.75 5.38 -45.28
CA GLU A 323 -49.89 5.63 -46.17
C GLU A 323 -51.22 5.63 -45.42
N LYS A 324 -51.32 4.88 -44.32
CA LYS A 324 -52.51 4.84 -43.46
C LYS A 324 -52.81 6.19 -42.79
N TYR A 325 -51.78 6.95 -42.43
CA TYR A 325 -51.93 8.26 -41.80
C TYR A 325 -52.42 9.30 -42.83
N PHE A 326 -51.86 9.29 -44.04
CA PHE A 326 -52.30 10.15 -45.14
C PHE A 326 -53.70 9.82 -45.69
N ALA A 327 -54.14 8.56 -45.57
CA ALA A 327 -55.50 8.16 -45.92
C ALA A 327 -56.56 8.70 -44.92
N SER A 328 -56.16 8.93 -43.67
CA SER A 328 -57.02 9.40 -42.57
C SER A 328 -57.15 10.92 -42.51
N GLU A 329 -56.05 11.66 -42.63
CA GLU A 329 -56.05 13.13 -42.51
C GLU A 329 -55.26 13.78 -43.65
N ARG A 330 -55.97 14.49 -44.55
CA ARG A 330 -55.31 15.26 -45.61
C ARG A 330 -54.62 16.50 -45.00
N PRO A 331 -53.35 16.77 -45.32
CA PRO A 331 -52.66 17.95 -44.78
C PRO A 331 -53.34 19.24 -45.22
N SER A 332 -53.36 20.23 -44.34
CA SER A 332 -53.94 21.54 -44.65
C SER A 332 -53.25 22.21 -45.85
N ILE A 333 -54.03 22.97 -46.62
CA ILE A 333 -53.55 23.64 -47.85
C ILE A 333 -52.35 24.56 -47.56
N LYS A 334 -52.30 25.18 -46.38
CA LYS A 334 -51.18 26.03 -45.95
C LYS A 334 -49.89 25.24 -45.79
N ILE A 335 -49.94 24.08 -45.12
CA ILE A 335 -48.79 23.20 -44.92
C ILE A 335 -48.29 22.66 -46.26
N ARG A 336 -49.20 22.24 -47.14
CA ARG A 336 -48.85 21.73 -48.48
C ARG A 336 -48.14 22.79 -49.33
N ASN A 337 -48.64 24.03 -49.33
CA ASN A 337 -48.03 25.12 -50.09
C ASN A 337 -46.68 25.55 -49.50
N PHE A 338 -46.51 25.49 -48.18
CA PHE A 338 -45.25 25.78 -47.53
C PHE A 338 -44.19 24.71 -47.83
N VAL A 339 -44.51 23.43 -47.63
CA VAL A 339 -43.58 22.30 -47.82
C VAL A 339 -43.26 22.05 -49.29
N PHE A 340 -44.27 21.87 -50.14
CA PHE A 340 -44.07 21.54 -51.55
C PHE A 340 -43.93 22.76 -52.46
N GLY A 341 -44.12 23.98 -51.94
CA GLY A 341 -43.95 25.23 -52.70
C GLY A 341 -42.70 26.01 -52.31
N PHE A 342 -42.54 26.38 -51.03
CA PHE A 342 -41.41 27.19 -50.57
C PHE A 342 -40.18 26.34 -50.25
N LEU A 343 -40.32 25.32 -49.39
CA LEU A 343 -39.19 24.48 -48.94
C LEU A 343 -38.61 23.62 -50.08
N SER A 344 -39.45 23.03 -50.93
CA SER A 344 -39.01 22.25 -52.09
C SER A 344 -38.13 23.09 -53.05
N LYS A 345 -38.47 24.37 -53.26
CA LYS A 345 -37.69 25.29 -54.09
C LYS A 345 -36.38 25.70 -53.42
N LEU A 346 -36.40 25.91 -52.11
CA LEU A 346 -35.21 26.27 -51.33
C LEU A 346 -34.16 25.14 -51.32
N VAL A 347 -34.60 23.88 -51.20
CA VAL A 347 -33.73 22.68 -51.15
C VAL A 347 -33.40 22.16 -52.57
N GLY A 348 -33.98 22.74 -53.62
CA GLY A 348 -33.70 22.35 -55.01
C GLY A 348 -34.41 21.08 -55.48
N PHE A 349 -35.40 20.57 -54.74
CA PHE A 349 -36.23 19.45 -55.16
C PHE A 349 -37.17 19.88 -56.30
N ARG A 350 -36.84 19.49 -57.54
CA ARG A 350 -37.79 19.58 -58.67
C ARG A 350 -38.83 18.47 -58.55
N ARG A 351 -40.10 18.86 -58.71
CA ARG A 351 -41.26 17.97 -58.69
C ARG A 351 -41.03 16.82 -59.68
N LEU A 352 -40.82 15.59 -59.20
CA LEU A 352 -40.94 14.40 -60.05
C LEU A 352 -42.40 14.35 -60.51
N SER A 353 -42.61 14.49 -61.82
CA SER A 353 -43.94 14.37 -62.40
C SER A 353 -44.44 12.95 -62.17
N PHE A 354 -45.64 12.82 -61.59
CA PHE A 354 -46.29 11.55 -61.26
C PHE A 354 -46.56 10.67 -62.51
N THR A 355 -46.33 11.19 -63.72
CA THR A 355 -46.52 10.50 -64.99
C THR A 355 -45.46 9.43 -65.32
N THR A 356 -44.29 9.42 -64.70
CA THR A 356 -43.22 8.45 -65.06
C THR A 356 -43.33 7.11 -64.32
N LEU A 357 -44.10 7.01 -63.23
CA LEU A 357 -44.26 5.77 -62.45
C LEU A 357 -45.35 4.84 -63.00
N ILE A 358 -46.29 5.35 -63.80
CA ILE A 358 -47.33 4.52 -64.44
C ILE A 358 -46.81 3.92 -65.76
N ALA A 359 -45.94 4.63 -66.49
CA ALA A 359 -45.36 4.13 -67.75
C ALA A 359 -44.43 2.91 -67.58
N GLY A 360 -43.94 2.64 -66.35
CA GLY A 360 -43.11 1.47 -66.06
C GLY A 360 -43.88 0.21 -65.65
N ARG A 361 -45.21 0.28 -65.47
CA ARG A 361 -46.02 -0.85 -64.96
C ARG A 361 -46.94 -1.48 -66.01
N GLU A 362 -46.96 -0.96 -67.25
CA GLU A 362 -47.80 -1.47 -68.36
C GLU A 362 -47.03 -2.31 -69.40
N SER A 363 -45.78 -2.71 -69.15
CA SER A 363 -44.97 -3.48 -70.12
C SER A 363 -44.79 -4.98 -69.79
N GLU A 364 -45.59 -5.53 -68.89
CA GLU A 364 -45.63 -6.99 -68.67
C GLU A 364 -47.09 -7.45 -68.55
N TYR A 365 -47.80 -7.31 -69.67
CA TYR A 365 -49.09 -7.92 -69.95
C TYR A 365 -48.83 -9.33 -70.53
N ASP A 366 -49.69 -10.27 -70.14
CA ASP A 366 -50.00 -11.56 -70.77
C ASP A 366 -49.00 -12.72 -70.66
N ILE A 367 -49.40 -13.76 -69.90
CA ILE A 367 -49.95 -15.01 -70.45
C ILE A 367 -50.66 -15.81 -69.32
N ASN A 368 -51.96 -16.06 -69.54
CA ASN A 368 -52.86 -17.08 -69.01
C ASN A 368 -53.48 -16.95 -67.59
N ASP A 369 -54.69 -16.37 -67.59
CA ASP A 369 -55.83 -16.83 -66.81
C ASP A 369 -56.36 -18.19 -67.31
N SER A 370 -56.65 -19.13 -66.40
CA SER A 370 -57.90 -19.89 -66.46
C SER A 370 -58.21 -20.69 -65.17
N VAL A 371 -59.21 -20.19 -64.43
CA VAL A 371 -60.41 -20.92 -63.94
C VAL A 371 -60.34 -21.86 -62.71
N MET A 372 -61.24 -21.51 -61.78
CA MET A 372 -62.05 -22.30 -60.83
C MET A 372 -61.64 -22.43 -59.34
N GLU A 373 -62.57 -21.91 -58.54
CA GLU A 373 -62.70 -21.93 -57.09
C GLU A 373 -63.48 -23.21 -56.63
N PRO A 374 -63.84 -23.38 -55.35
CA PRO A 374 -63.24 -24.33 -54.41
C PRO A 374 -64.19 -25.50 -54.08
N LEU A 375 -63.71 -26.56 -53.41
CA LEU A 375 -64.54 -27.36 -52.51
C LEU A 375 -63.70 -28.17 -51.52
N THR A 376 -64.24 -28.25 -50.32
CA THR A 376 -63.79 -28.93 -49.12
C THR A 376 -63.78 -30.46 -49.25
N SER A 377 -63.00 -31.11 -48.37
CA SER A 377 -63.34 -32.32 -47.60
C SER A 377 -62.29 -33.46 -47.63
N VAL A 378 -61.94 -33.87 -46.40
CA VAL A 378 -61.84 -35.27 -45.93
C VAL A 378 -60.73 -36.16 -46.48
N ALA A 379 -59.75 -36.35 -45.59
CA ALA A 379 -59.18 -37.62 -45.13
C ALA A 379 -58.46 -38.60 -46.08
N ASN A 380 -57.25 -38.92 -45.60
CA ASN A 380 -56.65 -40.24 -45.47
C ASN A 380 -55.85 -40.85 -46.63
N ASN A 381 -54.72 -41.41 -46.16
CA ASN A 381 -53.86 -42.44 -46.75
C ASN A 381 -52.88 -41.95 -47.81
N SER A 382 -51.61 -42.34 -47.84
CA SER A 382 -50.82 -43.21 -46.97
C SER A 382 -49.40 -43.21 -47.55
N ALA A 383 -48.40 -42.98 -46.70
CA ALA A 383 -47.04 -43.43 -46.96
C ALA A 383 -46.58 -44.15 -45.70
N GLY A 384 -46.78 -45.47 -45.68
CA GLY A 384 -46.07 -46.39 -44.81
C GLY A 384 -45.12 -47.20 -45.67
N ILE A 385 -43.82 -47.06 -45.38
CA ILE A 385 -42.79 -48.12 -45.38
C ILE A 385 -41.82 -47.64 -44.28
N ALA A 386 -42.00 -48.08 -43.03
CA ALA A 386 -41.51 -49.34 -42.44
C ALA A 386 -40.00 -49.28 -42.13
N ALA A 387 -39.52 -49.73 -40.97
CA ALA A 387 -40.16 -50.17 -39.74
C ALA A 387 -39.06 -50.30 -38.67
N ASP A 388 -39.51 -50.19 -37.41
CA ASP A 388 -39.20 -51.07 -36.28
C ASP A 388 -37.75 -51.20 -35.75
N SER A 389 -37.51 -51.29 -34.44
CA SER A 389 -38.42 -51.39 -33.28
C SER A 389 -37.61 -51.26 -31.99
N GLN A 390 -38.25 -50.66 -30.98
CA GLN A 390 -38.46 -51.14 -29.59
C GLN A 390 -37.25 -51.75 -28.82
N ASN A 391 -36.99 -51.49 -27.53
CA ASN A 391 -37.90 -51.31 -26.40
C ASN A 391 -37.11 -50.84 -25.15
N VAL A 392 -37.82 -50.15 -24.27
CA VAL A 392 -37.47 -49.86 -22.86
C VAL A 392 -37.72 -51.13 -22.02
N PRO A 393 -36.98 -51.40 -20.92
CA PRO A 393 -37.59 -51.16 -19.59
C PRO A 393 -36.61 -50.78 -18.47
N SER A 394 -37.12 -50.01 -17.52
CA SER A 394 -36.63 -49.92 -16.14
C SER A 394 -37.34 -50.95 -15.26
N ASN A 395 -36.59 -51.83 -14.58
CA ASN A 395 -36.79 -52.27 -13.17
C ASN A 395 -35.98 -53.52 -12.77
N ILE A 396 -35.28 -53.41 -11.64
CA ILE A 396 -35.32 -54.31 -10.47
C ILE A 396 -34.60 -55.71 -10.48
N LEU A 397 -33.74 -55.85 -9.46
CA LEU A 397 -33.31 -57.00 -8.62
C LEU A 397 -32.02 -57.84 -8.88
N ASN A 398 -31.18 -57.77 -7.83
CA ASN A 398 -30.47 -58.81 -7.06
C ASN A 398 -29.22 -59.56 -7.54
N ARG A 399 -28.14 -59.36 -6.75
CA ARG A 399 -27.55 -60.34 -5.80
C ARG A 399 -26.84 -59.53 -4.70
N ASP A 400 -27.30 -59.48 -3.45
CA ASP A 400 -27.35 -60.46 -2.36
C ASP A 400 -26.00 -60.79 -1.66
N VAL A 401 -26.11 -60.85 -0.31
CA VAL A 401 -25.26 -61.46 0.74
C VAL A 401 -24.20 -60.53 1.40
N CYS A 402 -24.12 -60.27 2.73
CA CYS A 402 -24.89 -60.64 3.93
C CYS A 402 -24.52 -59.73 5.15
N LEU A 403 -25.53 -59.39 5.98
CA LEU A 403 -25.66 -59.40 7.46
C LEU A 403 -24.42 -59.11 8.36
N SER A 404 -24.39 -58.10 9.25
CA SER A 404 -25.00 -58.02 10.61
C SER A 404 -24.52 -59.15 11.56
N THR A 405 -24.20 -59.02 12.86
CA THR A 405 -24.63 -58.16 13.97
C THR A 405 -23.66 -58.25 15.17
N SER A 406 -23.58 -57.17 15.95
CA SER A 406 -23.63 -57.02 17.42
C SER A 406 -23.16 -58.12 18.41
N ARG A 407 -22.35 -57.70 19.41
CA ARG A 407 -22.47 -57.87 20.88
C ARG A 407 -21.16 -57.35 21.52
N THR A 408 -21.09 -56.63 22.66
CA THR A 408 -21.87 -56.67 23.91
C THR A 408 -21.58 -55.43 24.77
N MET A 409 -22.55 -55.04 25.60
CA MET A 409 -22.45 -54.14 26.76
C MET A 409 -21.46 -54.63 27.83
N GLY A 410 -21.02 -53.74 28.72
CA GLY A 410 -20.55 -54.18 30.05
C GLY A 410 -19.81 -53.12 30.88
N CYS A 411 -20.56 -52.43 31.73
CA CYS A 411 -20.21 -51.47 32.78
C CYS A 411 -18.97 -51.74 33.67
N CYS A 412 -18.53 -50.63 34.28
CA CYS A 412 -18.39 -50.39 35.74
C CYS A 412 -16.98 -50.16 36.29
N GLY A 413 -16.83 -49.11 37.13
CA GLY A 413 -15.93 -49.15 38.28
C GLY A 413 -14.77 -48.15 38.32
N SER A 414 -15.05 -46.97 38.89
CA SER A 414 -14.26 -46.27 39.91
C SER A 414 -12.90 -46.85 40.37
N ALA A 415 -11.86 -46.01 40.49
CA ALA A 415 -11.21 -45.65 41.78
C ALA A 415 -9.80 -45.01 41.65
N GLN A 416 -9.66 -43.93 42.41
CA GLN A 416 -8.50 -43.35 43.12
C GLN A 416 -7.06 -43.95 43.04
N LYS A 417 -6.11 -42.99 42.92
CA LYS A 417 -4.83 -42.77 43.65
C LYS A 417 -3.89 -43.97 43.93
N LYS A 418 -2.63 -43.83 43.48
CA LYS A 418 -1.36 -43.95 44.26
C LYS A 418 -0.20 -43.57 43.33
N HIS A 419 0.52 -42.48 43.57
CA HIS A 419 1.77 -42.39 44.36
C HIS A 419 2.76 -43.53 44.10
N ASP A 420 3.85 -43.21 43.40
CA ASP A 420 5.19 -43.76 43.65
C ASP A 420 6.30 -42.80 43.15
N LYS A 421 7.17 -42.39 44.08
CA LYS A 421 8.57 -41.98 43.89
C LYS A 421 9.38 -43.15 44.50
N PRO A 422 10.60 -43.51 44.05
CA PRO A 422 11.79 -42.64 44.00
C PRO A 422 12.67 -42.96 42.75
N THR A 423 13.83 -42.37 42.43
CA THR A 423 15.08 -42.37 43.20
C THR A 423 16.13 -41.51 42.46
N ARG A 424 16.91 -40.74 43.20
CA ARG A 424 18.14 -40.05 42.75
C ARG A 424 19.28 -41.07 42.73
N PRO A 425 20.34 -40.83 41.95
CA PRO A 425 21.63 -40.73 42.63
C PRO A 425 22.32 -39.41 42.32
N SER A 426 22.73 -38.78 43.42
CA SER A 426 23.71 -37.72 43.52
C SER A 426 25.09 -38.21 43.13
N ASN A 427 25.82 -37.43 42.32
CA ASN A 427 27.26 -37.25 42.47
C ASN A 427 27.59 -35.79 42.17
N LEU A 428 27.59 -35.00 43.24
CA LEU A 428 28.15 -33.65 43.31
C LEU A 428 29.66 -33.81 43.52
N VAL A 429 30.44 -33.65 42.45
CA VAL A 429 31.87 -33.36 42.56
C VAL A 429 31.99 -31.84 42.61
N ARG A 430 32.39 -31.31 43.77
CA ARG A 430 32.88 -29.93 43.91
C ARG A 430 34.23 -29.84 43.21
N LEU A 431 34.37 -28.97 42.20
CA LEU A 431 35.67 -28.55 41.68
C LEU A 431 35.71 -27.02 41.51
N ASN A 432 36.92 -26.50 41.79
CA ASN A 432 37.30 -25.13 42.13
C ASN A 432 37.09 -24.06 41.05
N ASN A 433 37.13 -22.81 41.50
CA ASN A 433 36.73 -21.56 40.86
C ASN A 433 37.69 -20.93 39.81
N ASP A 434 38.74 -21.59 39.34
CA ASP A 434 39.82 -20.90 38.59
C ASP A 434 40.02 -21.30 37.11
N ALA A 435 38.99 -21.81 36.43
CA ALA A 435 39.09 -22.20 35.01
C ALA A 435 37.81 -21.90 34.20
N ARG A 436 37.41 -20.63 34.10
CA ARG A 436 36.14 -20.23 33.46
C ARG A 436 36.27 -19.21 32.33
N SER A 437 37.31 -19.31 31.49
CA SER A 437 37.48 -18.42 30.33
C SER A 437 37.21 -19.06 28.97
N ASP A 438 37.39 -20.37 28.79
CA ASP A 438 37.30 -21.00 27.47
C ASP A 438 36.15 -22.01 27.34
N LEU A 439 35.41 -21.92 26.23
CA LEU A 439 34.35 -22.85 25.85
C LEU A 439 34.98 -24.20 25.44
N SER A 440 34.48 -25.31 26.00
CA SER A 440 35.00 -26.65 25.69
C SER A 440 34.92 -26.96 24.19
N ASP A 441 35.99 -27.54 23.62
CA ASP A 441 36.02 -27.97 22.22
C ASP A 441 34.87 -28.93 21.86
N ALA A 442 34.35 -29.70 22.82
CA ALA A 442 33.19 -30.56 22.61
C ALA A 442 31.90 -29.75 22.31
N ILE A 443 31.72 -28.60 22.98
CA ILE A 443 30.58 -27.71 22.77
C ILE A 443 30.72 -26.96 21.44
N ILE A 444 31.94 -26.51 21.12
CA ILE A 444 32.23 -25.86 19.85
C ILE A 444 31.93 -26.80 18.69
N ASN A 445 32.41 -28.05 18.75
CA ASN A 445 32.16 -29.05 17.70
C ASN A 445 30.66 -29.38 17.57
N ASP A 446 29.93 -29.50 18.68
CA ASP A 446 28.47 -29.69 18.64
C ASP A 446 27.76 -28.51 17.95
N LEU A 447 28.15 -27.26 18.24
CA LEU A 447 27.57 -26.07 17.62
C LEU A 447 27.93 -25.92 16.14
N LEU A 448 29.14 -26.29 15.74
CA LEU A 448 29.55 -26.33 14.33
C LEU A 448 28.72 -27.35 13.52
N THR A 449 28.20 -28.40 14.15
CA THR A 449 27.32 -29.38 13.46
C THR A 449 25.85 -28.94 13.41
N LYS A 450 25.40 -28.12 14.36
CA LYS A 450 23.98 -27.73 14.51
C LYS A 450 23.65 -26.36 13.94
N THR A 451 24.65 -25.51 13.72
CA THR A 451 24.48 -24.12 13.29
C THR A 451 25.35 -23.82 12.08
N LYS A 452 25.04 -22.74 11.36
CA LYS A 452 25.83 -22.30 10.19
C LYS A 452 26.98 -21.34 10.56
N PHE A 453 27.25 -21.16 11.85
CA PHE A 453 28.30 -20.28 12.34
C PHE A 453 29.68 -20.91 12.23
N SER A 454 30.68 -20.06 11.96
CA SER A 454 32.10 -20.42 12.03
C SER A 454 32.58 -20.52 13.48
N LYS A 455 33.71 -21.21 13.69
CA LYS A 455 34.33 -21.35 15.02
C LYS A 455 34.62 -19.99 15.66
N GLN A 456 35.05 -19.00 14.87
CA GLN A 456 35.35 -17.66 15.36
C GLN A 456 34.08 -16.94 15.81
N GLU A 457 33.00 -16.99 15.03
CA GLU A 457 31.72 -16.37 15.39
C GLU A 457 31.15 -16.98 16.68
N ILE A 458 31.25 -18.29 16.86
CA ILE A 458 30.81 -18.97 18.09
C ILE A 458 31.59 -18.44 19.32
N LEU A 459 32.90 -18.19 19.18
CA LEU A 459 33.72 -17.63 20.26
C LEU A 459 33.38 -16.17 20.55
N ASP A 460 33.15 -15.36 19.52
CA ASP A 460 32.74 -13.95 19.69
C ASP A 460 31.38 -13.86 20.40
N TRP A 461 30.42 -14.69 19.99
CA TRP A 461 29.13 -14.82 20.67
C TRP A 461 29.26 -15.33 22.11
N TRP A 462 30.19 -16.24 22.38
CA TRP A 462 30.46 -16.74 23.73
C TRP A 462 30.98 -15.64 24.66
N HIS A 463 31.93 -14.83 24.18
CA HIS A 463 32.46 -13.70 24.94
C HIS A 463 31.37 -12.65 25.25
N GLY A 464 30.55 -12.30 24.25
CA GLY A 464 29.40 -11.41 24.46
C GLY A 464 28.37 -11.99 25.44
N PHE A 465 28.06 -13.28 25.30
CA PHE A 465 27.11 -13.96 26.17
C PHE A 465 27.59 -14.02 27.62
N LEU A 466 28.88 -14.25 27.89
CA LEU A 466 29.43 -14.21 29.25
C LEU A 466 29.50 -12.80 29.82
N ALA A 467 29.71 -11.77 28.99
CA ALA A 467 29.69 -10.38 29.44
C ALA A 467 28.29 -9.99 29.95
N ASP A 468 27.24 -10.41 29.25
CA ASP A 468 25.85 -10.12 29.63
C ASP A 468 25.27 -11.10 30.65
N CYS A 469 25.72 -12.36 30.63
CA CYS A 469 25.29 -13.45 31.51
C CYS A 469 26.52 -14.14 32.14
N PRO A 470 27.13 -13.56 33.19
CA PRO A 470 28.34 -14.10 33.84
C PRO A 470 28.20 -15.51 34.42
N THR A 471 26.97 -15.97 34.62
CA THR A 471 26.64 -17.33 35.09
C THR A 471 26.73 -18.39 33.98
N GLY A 472 26.80 -17.98 32.70
CA GLY A 472 26.68 -18.85 31.55
C GLY A 472 25.25 -19.30 31.25
N LEU A 473 24.25 -18.67 31.87
CA LEU A 473 22.84 -18.97 31.71
C LEU A 473 22.04 -17.67 31.52
N LEU A 474 21.23 -17.62 30.47
CA LEU A 474 20.31 -16.54 30.19
C LEU A 474 18.97 -16.83 30.87
N ASP A 475 18.71 -16.13 31.97
CA ASP A 475 17.43 -16.23 32.66
C ASP A 475 16.35 -15.35 31.99
N LYS A 476 15.10 -15.67 32.31
CA LYS A 476 13.93 -14.98 31.75
C LYS A 476 13.86 -13.51 32.14
N LYS A 477 14.38 -13.14 33.32
CA LYS A 477 14.33 -11.77 33.82
C LYS A 477 15.26 -10.87 33.02
N LYS A 478 16.50 -11.33 32.79
CA LYS A 478 17.50 -10.68 31.95
C LYS A 478 17.03 -10.60 30.50
N PHE A 479 16.40 -11.66 29.99
CA PHE A 479 15.82 -11.65 28.65
C PHE A 479 14.74 -10.55 28.48
N ILE A 480 13.82 -10.42 29.45
CA ILE A 480 12.82 -9.35 29.45
C ILE A 480 13.48 -7.96 29.57
N GLU A 481 14.51 -7.82 30.40
CA GLU A 481 15.25 -6.57 30.59
C GLU A 481 15.86 -6.06 29.28
N VAL A 482 16.50 -6.95 28.51
CA VAL A 482 17.09 -6.61 27.20
C VAL A 482 16.02 -6.12 26.22
N TYR A 483 14.88 -6.82 26.13
CA TYR A 483 13.78 -6.38 25.26
C TYR A 483 13.09 -5.11 25.76
N GLN A 484 12.94 -4.92 27.07
CA GLN A 484 12.35 -3.72 27.64
C GLN A 484 13.26 -2.49 27.45
N TYR A 485 14.59 -2.69 27.48
CA TYR A 485 15.56 -1.66 27.13
C TYR A 485 15.44 -1.24 25.66
N ARG A 486 15.21 -2.21 24.75
CA ARG A 486 15.01 -1.94 23.31
C ARG A 486 13.66 -1.31 23.00
N TYR A 487 12.61 -1.63 23.76
CA TYR A 487 11.24 -1.15 23.58
C TYR A 487 10.74 -0.45 24.86
N PRO A 488 11.27 0.74 25.21
CA PRO A 488 11.01 1.39 26.50
C PRO A 488 9.54 1.77 26.72
N ASN A 489 8.80 2.05 25.64
CA ASN A 489 7.38 2.42 25.68
C ASN A 489 6.42 1.22 25.56
N GLY A 490 6.96 0.03 25.31
CA GLY A 490 6.23 -1.21 25.11
C GLY A 490 6.14 -2.06 26.38
N LYS A 491 5.26 -3.07 26.37
CA LYS A 491 5.19 -4.11 27.40
C LYS A 491 5.88 -5.38 26.90
N ALA A 492 7.19 -5.49 27.13
CA ALA A 492 7.98 -6.60 26.62
C ALA A 492 7.66 -7.96 27.28
N LYS A 493 7.14 -7.96 28.51
CA LYS A 493 6.99 -9.16 29.35
C LYS A 493 6.22 -10.29 28.65
N ASN A 494 5.03 -10.02 28.09
CA ASN A 494 4.19 -11.07 27.53
C ASN A 494 4.76 -11.62 26.23
N PHE A 495 5.27 -10.75 25.36
CA PHE A 495 5.95 -11.16 24.13
C PHE A 495 7.20 -12.02 24.44
N CYS A 496 8.04 -11.56 25.37
CA CYS A 496 9.22 -12.30 25.81
C CYS A 496 8.85 -13.67 26.39
N ASN A 497 7.70 -13.81 27.07
CA ASN A 497 7.24 -15.12 27.54
C ASN A 497 6.98 -16.09 26.39
N HIS A 498 6.37 -15.62 25.30
CA HIS A 498 6.10 -16.44 24.11
C HIS A 498 7.41 -16.85 23.43
N VAL A 499 8.33 -15.90 23.20
CA VAL A 499 9.63 -16.17 22.57
C VAL A 499 10.49 -17.10 23.42
N PHE A 500 10.63 -16.83 24.72
CA PHE A 500 11.46 -17.63 25.63
C PHE A 500 10.97 -19.09 25.73
N ARG A 501 9.67 -19.34 25.57
CA ARG A 501 9.12 -20.71 25.52
C ARG A 501 9.62 -21.47 24.30
N THR A 502 9.66 -20.84 23.13
CA THR A 502 10.10 -21.51 21.89
C THR A 502 11.56 -21.97 21.95
N PHE A 503 12.40 -21.25 22.70
CA PHE A 503 13.81 -21.59 22.87
C PHE A 503 14.08 -22.56 24.03
N ASN A 504 13.05 -22.90 24.82
CA ASN A 504 13.16 -23.83 25.95
C ASN A 504 11.91 -24.72 26.10
N PRO A 505 11.63 -25.59 25.10
CA PRO A 505 10.41 -26.38 25.04
C PRO A 505 10.28 -27.40 26.18
N ASP A 506 11.40 -27.94 26.68
CA ASP A 506 11.38 -28.97 27.74
C ASP A 506 11.04 -28.41 29.14
N MET A 507 11.12 -27.08 29.35
CA MET A 507 10.96 -26.37 30.64
C MET A 507 11.74 -26.94 31.86
N LYS A 508 12.64 -27.91 31.66
CA LYS A 508 13.41 -28.58 32.74
C LYS A 508 14.35 -27.61 33.46
N THR A 509 14.80 -26.57 32.78
CA THR A 509 15.62 -25.48 33.32
C THR A 509 14.86 -24.16 33.20
N HIS A 510 14.91 -23.29 34.21
CA HIS A 510 14.30 -21.94 34.15
C HIS A 510 15.17 -20.91 33.39
N ALA A 511 16.21 -21.38 32.68
CA ALA A 511 17.18 -20.57 31.96
C ALA A 511 17.63 -21.26 30.66
N ILE A 512 18.08 -20.46 29.70
CA ILE A 512 18.61 -20.88 28.40
C ILE A 512 20.15 -20.92 28.51
N ASP A 513 20.74 -22.06 28.17
CA ASP A 513 22.20 -22.19 28.08
C ASP A 513 22.72 -21.63 26.74
N PHE A 514 24.04 -21.46 26.65
CA PHE A 514 24.67 -20.89 25.45
C PHE A 514 24.40 -21.70 24.18
N GLN A 515 24.35 -23.04 24.27
CA GLN A 515 24.11 -23.88 23.10
C GLN A 515 22.71 -23.64 22.52
N ARG A 516 21.69 -23.60 23.38
CA ARG A 516 20.31 -23.32 22.96
C ARG A 516 20.14 -21.90 22.46
N PHE A 517 20.84 -20.94 23.07
CA PHE A 517 20.88 -19.56 22.57
C PHE A 517 21.44 -19.48 21.15
N MET A 518 22.56 -20.15 20.88
CA MET A 518 23.17 -20.16 19.54
C MET A 518 22.28 -20.83 18.48
N CYS A 519 21.64 -21.95 18.81
CA CYS A 519 20.68 -22.58 17.89
C CYS A 519 19.48 -21.67 17.59
N ALA A 520 18.98 -20.92 18.58
CA ALA A 520 17.90 -19.96 18.39
C ALA A 520 18.30 -18.79 17.47
N ILE A 521 19.51 -18.26 17.65
CA ILE A 521 20.05 -17.19 16.81
C ILE A 521 20.28 -17.71 15.38
N ASP A 522 20.76 -18.95 15.19
CA ASP A 522 20.94 -19.52 13.86
C ASP A 522 19.62 -19.66 13.09
N ILE A 523 18.53 -20.14 13.73
CA ILE A 523 17.21 -20.23 13.10
C ILE A 523 16.72 -18.85 12.66
N THR A 524 16.92 -17.81 13.49
CA THR A 524 16.45 -16.46 13.17
C THR A 524 17.29 -15.77 12.09
N LEU A 525 18.61 -15.93 12.10
CA LEU A 525 19.51 -15.29 11.13
C LEU A 525 19.66 -16.10 9.84
N ASN A 526 20.00 -17.39 9.96
CA ASN A 526 20.41 -18.25 8.85
C ASN A 526 19.41 -19.37 8.52
N GLY A 527 18.29 -19.47 9.24
CA GLY A 527 17.25 -20.47 8.99
C GLY A 527 16.61 -20.30 7.61
N SER A 528 16.27 -21.42 6.98
CA SER A 528 15.44 -21.47 5.79
C SER A 528 14.02 -20.97 6.07
N THR A 529 13.27 -20.65 5.01
CA THR A 529 11.86 -20.23 5.14
C THR A 529 11.03 -21.25 5.92
N ASP A 530 11.31 -22.54 5.73
CA ASP A 530 10.53 -23.60 6.37
C ASP A 530 10.87 -23.70 7.86
N GLU A 531 12.15 -23.69 8.23
CA GLU A 531 12.60 -23.71 9.64
C GLU A 531 12.06 -22.50 10.43
N LYS A 532 12.06 -21.32 9.81
CA LYS A 532 11.53 -20.09 10.42
C LYS A 532 10.02 -20.12 10.58
N LEU A 533 9.29 -20.68 9.61
CA LEU A 533 7.83 -20.84 9.72
C LEU A 533 7.44 -21.91 10.75
N GLU A 534 8.22 -22.98 10.88
CA GLU A 534 8.02 -23.97 11.94
C GLU A 534 8.27 -23.36 13.33
N TRP A 535 9.30 -22.52 13.45
CA TRP A 535 9.54 -21.77 14.68
C TRP A 535 8.41 -20.77 14.97
N ALA A 536 7.92 -20.05 13.96
CA ALA A 536 6.77 -19.16 14.10
C ALA A 536 5.54 -19.93 14.58
N PHE A 537 5.25 -21.11 14.02
CA PHE A 537 4.17 -21.98 14.48
C PHE A 537 4.29 -22.31 15.97
N ALA A 538 5.48 -22.70 16.44
CA ALA A 538 5.73 -22.99 17.86
C ALA A 538 5.57 -21.76 18.78
N MET A 539 5.72 -20.54 18.24
CA MET A 539 5.43 -19.31 18.97
C MET A 539 3.93 -19.11 19.18
N TYR A 540 3.12 -19.45 18.18
CA TYR A 540 1.67 -19.36 18.20
C TYR A 540 0.97 -20.49 18.95
N ASP A 541 1.50 -21.70 18.91
CA ASP A 541 1.03 -22.85 19.70
C ASP A 541 1.47 -22.67 21.17
N VAL A 542 0.55 -22.20 22.02
CA VAL A 542 0.88 -21.79 23.40
C VAL A 542 0.84 -22.97 24.35
N ASN A 543 -0.12 -23.88 24.14
CA ASN A 543 -0.35 -25.05 24.98
C ASN A 543 0.43 -26.30 24.48
N GLY A 544 1.02 -26.26 23.29
CA GLY A 544 1.80 -27.34 22.70
C GLY A 544 0.95 -28.47 22.12
N ASP A 545 -0.32 -28.21 21.83
CA ASP A 545 -1.26 -29.22 21.35
C ASP A 545 -1.17 -29.49 19.83
N GLN A 546 -0.16 -28.91 19.17
CA GLN A 546 0.11 -29.00 17.73
C GLN A 546 -0.98 -28.37 16.86
N ARG A 547 -1.81 -27.50 17.45
CA ARG A 547 -2.81 -26.71 16.74
C ARG A 547 -2.77 -25.28 17.30
N ILE A 548 -3.21 -24.32 16.50
CA ILE A 548 -3.33 -22.94 16.96
C ILE A 548 -4.80 -22.61 17.08
N SER A 549 -5.26 -22.40 18.30
CA SER A 549 -6.60 -21.87 18.54
C SER A 549 -6.66 -20.36 18.29
N LYS A 550 -7.86 -19.85 18.02
CA LYS A 550 -8.10 -18.41 17.85
C LYS A 550 -7.72 -17.58 19.08
N HIS A 551 -7.85 -18.16 20.27
CA HIS A 551 -7.45 -17.53 21.52
C HIS A 551 -5.93 -17.39 21.61
N GLU A 552 -5.18 -18.44 21.25
CA GLU A 552 -3.71 -18.41 21.28
C GLU A 552 -3.15 -17.44 20.25
N MET A 553 -3.72 -17.44 19.04
CA MET A 553 -3.38 -16.45 18.02
C MET A 553 -3.64 -15.03 18.50
N SER A 554 -4.78 -14.79 19.15
CA SER A 554 -5.11 -13.49 19.75
C SER A 554 -4.12 -13.09 20.84
N SER A 555 -3.70 -14.02 21.69
CA SER A 555 -2.75 -13.76 22.78
C SER A 555 -1.39 -13.31 22.23
N VAL A 556 -0.85 -14.02 21.24
CA VAL A 556 0.46 -13.72 20.67
C VAL A 556 0.43 -12.42 19.88
N VAL A 557 -0.58 -12.22 19.01
CA VAL A 557 -0.76 -10.97 18.26
C VAL A 557 -0.92 -9.78 19.22
N GLN A 558 -1.75 -9.90 20.25
CA GLN A 558 -1.90 -8.85 21.27
C GLN A 558 -0.58 -8.54 21.99
N SER A 559 0.23 -9.57 22.29
CA SER A 559 1.53 -9.36 22.92
C SER A 559 2.52 -8.62 22.03
N MET A 560 2.44 -8.80 20.71
CA MET A 560 3.22 -8.04 19.73
C MET A 560 2.78 -6.57 19.68
N PHE A 561 1.48 -6.30 19.64
CA PHE A 561 0.95 -4.94 19.73
C PHE A 561 1.32 -4.25 21.05
N ASP A 562 1.25 -4.99 22.15
CA ASP A 562 1.64 -4.50 23.47
C ASP A 562 3.15 -4.18 23.55
N LEU A 563 4.01 -4.96 22.88
CA LEU A 563 5.45 -4.70 22.76
C LEU A 563 5.74 -3.45 21.93
N LEU A 564 5.00 -3.21 20.85
CA LEU A 564 5.17 -2.04 19.99
C LEU A 564 4.59 -0.75 20.61
N GLY A 565 3.68 -0.88 21.59
CA GLY A 565 3.06 0.23 22.30
C GLY A 565 1.73 0.66 21.67
N LYS A 566 0.88 1.34 22.46
CA LYS A 566 -0.44 1.80 21.99
C LYS A 566 -0.27 2.91 20.95
N ASP A 567 -0.53 2.58 19.70
CA ASP A 567 -0.83 3.57 18.67
C ASP A 567 -2.09 4.34 19.12
N LYS A 568 -1.99 5.66 19.33
CA LYS A 568 -3.12 6.51 19.80
C LYS A 568 -4.19 6.71 18.72
N ARG A 569 -4.06 6.06 17.57
CA ARG A 569 -5.02 6.09 16.45
C ARG A 569 -5.89 4.83 16.55
N GLY A 570 -7.17 5.00 16.87
CA GLY A 570 -8.15 3.92 17.09
C GLY A 570 -8.56 3.10 15.86
N GLY A 571 -7.61 2.65 15.03
CA GLY A 571 -7.86 1.85 13.82
C GLY A 571 -7.46 0.37 13.89
N ASN A 572 -6.39 0.03 14.62
CA ASN A 572 -5.87 -1.34 14.65
C ASN A 572 -6.39 -2.11 15.86
N ASN A 573 -7.58 -2.69 15.73
CA ASN A 573 -8.08 -3.67 16.71
C ASN A 573 -7.38 -5.03 16.45
N PRO A 574 -6.55 -5.54 17.38
CA PRO A 574 -5.85 -6.82 17.22
C PRO A 574 -6.81 -7.99 16.99
N ARG A 575 -8.02 -7.91 17.57
CA ARG A 575 -9.07 -8.93 17.38
C ARG A 575 -9.53 -9.02 15.91
N ARG A 576 -9.71 -7.88 15.24
CA ARG A 576 -10.14 -7.83 13.84
C ARG A 576 -9.07 -8.39 12.91
N HIS A 577 -7.79 -8.18 13.23
CA HIS A 577 -6.68 -8.78 12.48
C HIS A 577 -6.64 -10.30 12.65
N VAL A 578 -6.84 -10.80 13.88
CA VAL A 578 -6.91 -12.25 14.13
C VAL A 578 -8.08 -12.87 13.37
N ASP A 579 -9.26 -12.25 13.35
CA ASP A 579 -10.42 -12.74 12.58
C ASP A 579 -10.13 -12.87 11.08
N GLN A 580 -9.45 -11.86 10.51
CA GLN A 580 -9.08 -11.86 9.09
C GLN A 580 -8.05 -12.93 8.77
N ILE A 581 -7.07 -13.15 9.64
CA ILE A 581 -6.04 -14.18 9.46
C ILE A 581 -6.66 -15.57 9.57
N PHE A 582 -7.47 -15.79 10.61
CA PHE A 582 -8.11 -17.09 10.84
C PHE A 582 -8.99 -17.50 9.66
N SER A 583 -9.80 -16.58 9.12
CA SER A 583 -10.69 -16.88 7.97
C SER A 583 -9.97 -17.22 6.66
N ARG A 584 -8.67 -16.92 6.54
CA ARG A 584 -7.86 -17.21 5.35
C ARG A 584 -6.98 -18.46 5.49
N ILE A 585 -6.57 -18.81 6.71
CA ILE A 585 -5.68 -19.95 6.98
C ILE A 585 -6.46 -21.21 7.35
N ASP A 586 -7.55 -21.08 8.09
CA ASP A 586 -8.43 -22.20 8.46
C ASP A 586 -9.30 -22.59 7.26
N VAL A 587 -8.73 -23.42 6.38
CA VAL A 587 -9.37 -23.87 5.14
C VAL A 587 -10.49 -24.87 5.42
N ASN A 588 -10.32 -25.70 6.45
CA ASN A 588 -11.26 -26.77 6.79
C ASN A 588 -12.39 -26.29 7.74
N GLN A 589 -12.29 -25.07 8.26
CA GLN A 589 -13.25 -24.40 9.15
C GLN A 589 -13.50 -25.13 10.48
N ASP A 590 -12.49 -25.84 10.99
CA ASP A 590 -12.59 -26.56 12.26
C ASP A 590 -12.33 -25.67 13.49
N ASN A 591 -12.09 -24.37 13.29
CA ASN A 591 -11.73 -23.36 14.29
C ASN A 591 -10.35 -23.56 14.94
N TYR A 592 -9.52 -24.39 14.33
CA TYR A 592 -8.11 -24.54 14.63
C TYR A 592 -7.28 -24.32 13.37
N VAL A 593 -6.02 -23.96 13.56
CA VAL A 593 -5.05 -23.91 12.46
C VAL A 593 -4.03 -25.01 12.71
N SER A 594 -4.01 -26.02 11.83
CA SER A 594 -2.98 -27.06 11.82
C SER A 594 -1.63 -26.52 11.33
N LYS A 595 -0.55 -27.26 11.60
CA LYS A 595 0.80 -26.91 11.13
C LYS A 595 0.83 -26.81 9.60
N GLU A 596 0.19 -27.73 8.89
CA GLU A 596 0.14 -27.74 7.43
C GLU A 596 -0.63 -26.53 6.88
N GLU A 597 -1.75 -26.16 7.50
CA GLU A 597 -2.53 -24.97 7.14
C GLU A 597 -1.74 -23.69 7.38
N PHE A 598 -1.06 -23.58 8.52
CA PHE A 598 -0.20 -22.42 8.84
C PHE A 598 0.92 -22.26 7.81
N LEU A 599 1.67 -23.34 7.51
CA LEU A 599 2.77 -23.31 6.55
C LEU A 599 2.27 -22.97 5.14
N ARG A 600 1.15 -23.56 4.71
CA ARG A 600 0.56 -23.30 3.39
C ARG A 600 0.04 -21.86 3.28
N GLY A 601 -0.68 -21.38 4.30
CA GLY A 601 -1.23 -20.03 4.36
C GLY A 601 -0.14 -18.96 4.30
N CYS A 602 0.91 -19.12 5.11
CA CYS A 602 2.06 -18.20 5.10
C CYS A 602 2.88 -18.25 3.81
N LYS A 603 2.94 -19.39 3.10
CA LYS A 603 3.62 -19.47 1.80
C LYS A 603 2.79 -18.90 0.64
N ALA A 604 1.46 -18.94 0.75
CA ALA A 604 0.55 -18.52 -0.31
C ALA A 604 0.15 -17.03 -0.25
N ASP A 605 0.07 -16.43 0.95
CA ASP A 605 -0.33 -15.04 1.15
C ASP A 605 0.79 -14.24 1.85
N GLU A 606 1.39 -13.30 1.10
CA GLU A 606 2.48 -12.46 1.58
C GLU A 606 2.05 -11.51 2.71
N GLN A 607 0.79 -11.07 2.75
CA GLN A 607 0.28 -10.23 3.84
C GLN A 607 0.19 -11.03 5.14
N ILE A 608 -0.28 -12.27 5.07
CA ILE A 608 -0.34 -13.19 6.22
C ILE A 608 1.08 -13.49 6.71
N ARG A 609 2.01 -13.77 5.79
CA ARG A 609 3.43 -14.01 6.11
C ARG A 609 4.05 -12.82 6.84
N THR A 610 3.81 -11.61 6.35
CA THR A 610 4.37 -10.37 6.94
C THR A 610 3.82 -10.12 8.34
N ILE A 611 2.59 -10.52 8.63
CA ILE A 611 1.96 -10.30 9.94
C ILE A 611 2.36 -11.39 10.95
N LEU A 612 2.39 -12.67 10.53
CA LEU A 612 2.64 -13.81 11.41
C LEU A 612 4.13 -14.16 11.56
N ALA A 613 4.96 -13.77 10.59
CA ALA A 613 6.40 -13.95 10.60
C ALA A 613 7.11 -12.72 10.00
N PRO A 614 7.06 -11.55 10.66
CA PRO A 614 7.70 -10.34 10.17
C PRO A 614 9.22 -10.48 10.24
N HIS A 615 9.87 -10.94 9.16
CA HIS A 615 11.29 -10.80 8.79
C HIS A 615 11.60 -11.57 7.48
N TYR A 616 10.64 -11.54 6.55
CA TYR A 616 10.75 -12.05 5.19
C TYR A 616 10.71 -10.93 4.16
#